data_AF-A0A6A7YDD3-F1
#
_entry.id   AF-A0A6A7YDD3-F1
#
_cell.length_a   1.000
_cell.length_b   1.000
_cell.length_c   1.000
_cell.angle_alpha   90.00
_cell.angle_beta   90.00
_cell.angle_gamma   90.00
#
_symmetry.space_group_name_H-M   'P 1'
#
loop_
_entity.id
_entity.type
_entity.pdbx_description
1 polymer ?
#
loop_
_entity_poly.entity_id
_entity_poly.type
_entity_poly.pdbx_seq_one_letter_code
_entity_poly.pdbx_strand_id
1 'polypeptide(L)'
;MTKYKLDVQDEAEAAEAVEAAHEHDEMSSVATSDDMIGKAATIAVVAAGVALFEVALIPGMVIGVAAALAPNVLPKLGHRMKPMLHSTMRGAYKLGRRARSAVSEAQEQLQDIAAEVKAEQIATDKDVAAAVATAR
;
A
#
# COMPACT_ATOMS: atom_id res chain seq x y z
N MET A 1 -10.91 -22.49 51.36
CA MET A 1 -10.59 -23.73 50.64
C MET A 1 -11.15 -23.54 49.23
N THR A 2 -10.43 -23.51 48.11
CA THR A 2 -9.07 -23.93 47.76
C THR A 2 -8.70 -23.23 46.44
N LYS A 3 -7.41 -23.00 46.26
CA LYS A 3 -6.62 -22.59 45.07
C LYS A 3 -7.13 -23.20 43.73
N TYR A 4 -6.90 -22.64 42.54
CA TYR A 4 -5.59 -22.60 41.84
C TYR A 4 -5.62 -21.71 40.57
N LYS A 5 -4.51 -20.99 40.36
CA LYS A 5 -3.72 -20.73 39.12
C LYS A 5 -4.47 -20.71 37.78
N LEU A 6 -4.49 -19.61 37.02
CA LEU A 6 -3.39 -19.02 36.23
C LEU A 6 -2.91 -19.98 35.13
N ASP A 7 -3.55 -19.91 33.98
CA ASP A 7 -2.92 -20.16 32.68
C ASP A 7 -2.91 -18.84 31.91
N VAL A 8 -1.78 -18.15 32.05
CA VAL A 8 -1.25 -17.20 31.08
C VAL A 8 -0.75 -18.08 29.94
N GLN A 9 -1.67 -18.48 29.06
CA GLN A 9 -1.37 -19.37 27.94
C GLN A 9 -2.45 -19.25 26.86
N ASP A 10 -2.71 -18.01 26.43
CA ASP A 10 -3.60 -17.70 25.30
C ASP A 10 -2.99 -16.62 24.39
N GLU A 11 -1.66 -16.52 24.37
CA GLU A 11 -0.90 -15.59 23.52
C GLU A 11 -0.12 -16.29 22.39
N ALA A 12 -0.45 -17.55 22.09
CA ALA A 12 0.17 -18.30 20.99
C ALA A 12 -0.79 -18.67 19.85
N GLU A 13 -2.09 -18.38 19.95
CA GLU A 13 -3.11 -18.83 18.98
C GLU A 13 -3.89 -17.68 18.33
N ALA A 14 -3.30 -16.49 18.25
CA ALA A 14 -3.87 -15.34 17.51
C ALA A 14 -3.10 -15.03 16.21
N ALA A 15 -2.19 -15.92 15.80
CA ALA A 15 -1.42 -15.77 14.56
C ALA A 15 -2.06 -16.50 13.36
N GLU A 16 -3.14 -17.26 13.56
CA GLU A 16 -3.72 -18.14 12.55
C GLU A 16 -5.22 -17.85 12.34
N ALA A 17 -5.55 -16.60 11.97
CA ALA A 17 -6.91 -16.25 11.57
C ALA A 17 -6.96 -15.14 10.52
N VAL A 18 -5.93 -15.06 9.67
CA VAL A 18 -5.97 -14.22 8.45
C VAL A 18 -6.14 -15.14 7.23
N GLU A 19 -7.11 -16.05 7.33
CA GLU A 19 -7.62 -16.83 6.21
C GLU A 19 -9.14 -16.72 6.20
N ALA A 20 -9.67 -15.67 5.55
CA ALA A 20 -11.00 -15.65 4.95
C ALA A 20 -11.29 -14.29 4.34
N ALA A 21 -11.00 -14.12 3.05
CA ALA A 21 -11.89 -13.46 2.08
C ALA A 21 -11.17 -13.23 0.74
N HIS A 22 -11.14 -14.26 -0.12
CA HIS A 22 -11.34 -14.07 -1.56
C HIS A 22 -11.62 -15.41 -2.26
N GLU A 23 -12.89 -15.61 -2.62
CA GLU A 23 -13.34 -16.42 -3.76
C GLU A 23 -14.34 -15.51 -4.51
N HIS A 24 -14.46 -15.42 -5.84
CA HIS A 24 -14.27 -16.36 -6.95
C HIS A 24 -13.96 -15.58 -8.25
N ASP A 25 -13.15 -16.18 -9.13
CA ASP A 25 -13.27 -16.35 -10.61
C ASP A 25 -11.86 -16.76 -11.10
N GLU A 26 -11.50 -17.96 -11.55
CA GLU A 26 -12.12 -18.91 -12.48
C GLU A 26 -11.58 -20.32 -12.20
N MET A 27 -12.45 -21.32 -12.37
CA MET A 27 -12.05 -22.72 -12.38
C MET A 27 -11.54 -23.10 -13.77
N SER A 28 -10.22 -23.07 -13.97
CA SER A 28 -9.55 -23.64 -15.14
C SER A 28 -8.14 -24.11 -14.79
N SER A 29 -8.07 -25.37 -14.38
CA SER A 29 -6.97 -26.34 -14.55
C SER A 29 -5.52 -25.96 -14.20
N VAL A 30 -4.91 -26.86 -13.42
CA VAL A 30 -3.49 -27.05 -13.11
C VAL A 30 -3.05 -26.40 -11.79
N ALA A 31 -3.21 -27.18 -10.72
CA ALA A 31 -2.52 -26.98 -9.44
C ALA A 31 -1.02 -26.80 -9.70
N THR A 32 -0.54 -25.56 -9.63
CA THR A 32 0.85 -25.21 -9.90
C THR A 32 1.37 -24.38 -8.74
N SER A 33 2.56 -24.72 -8.26
CA SER A 33 3.31 -23.98 -7.24
C SER A 33 3.41 -22.47 -7.51
N ASP A 34 3.24 -22.04 -8.76
CA ASP A 34 3.21 -20.64 -9.19
C ASP A 34 2.09 -19.82 -8.52
N ASP A 35 0.92 -20.39 -8.22
CA ASP A 35 -0.17 -19.65 -7.56
C ASP A 35 0.17 -19.33 -6.09
N MET A 36 0.82 -20.29 -5.42
CA MET A 36 1.34 -20.13 -4.06
C MET A 36 2.52 -19.15 -4.02
N ILE A 37 3.44 -19.24 -5.00
CA ILE A 37 4.55 -18.29 -5.14
C ILE A 37 4.02 -16.89 -5.43
N GLY A 38 2.99 -16.74 -6.28
CA GLY A 38 2.35 -15.46 -6.58
C GLY A 38 1.66 -14.84 -5.36
N LYS A 39 0.91 -15.63 -4.60
CA LYS A 39 0.29 -15.19 -3.34
C LYS A 39 1.34 -14.80 -2.30
N ALA A 40 2.37 -15.62 -2.10
CA ALA A 40 3.46 -15.34 -1.17
C ALA A 40 4.25 -14.08 -1.57
N ALA A 41 4.52 -13.89 -2.86
CA ALA A 41 5.19 -12.68 -3.36
C ALA A 41 4.37 -11.43 -3.09
N THR A 42 3.06 -11.48 -3.32
CA THR A 42 2.15 -10.35 -3.08
C THR A 42 2.13 -9.99 -1.58
N ILE A 43 2.02 -11.00 -0.71
CA ILE A 43 2.07 -10.81 0.74
C ILE A 43 3.42 -10.23 1.19
N ALA A 44 4.53 -10.72 0.63
CA ALA A 44 5.87 -10.25 0.95
C ALA A 44 6.09 -8.77 0.57
N VAL A 45 5.59 -8.34 -0.60
CA VAL A 45 5.68 -6.94 -1.03
C VAL A 45 4.88 -6.03 -0.10
N VAL A 46 3.66 -6.43 0.26
CA VAL A 46 2.83 -5.68 1.20
C VAL A 46 3.51 -5.60 2.57
N ALA A 47 4.02 -6.72 3.10
CA ALA A 47 4.72 -6.78 4.39
C ALA A 47 6.00 -5.91 4.39
N ALA A 48 6.77 -5.91 3.30
CA ALA A 48 7.97 -5.08 3.17
C ALA A 48 7.61 -3.58 3.14
N GLY A 49 6.57 -3.19 2.39
CA GLY A 49 6.10 -1.79 2.37
C GLY A 49 5.57 -1.32 3.73
N VAL A 50 4.90 -2.22 4.45
CA VAL A 50 4.35 -2.02 5.80
C VAL A 50 5.49 -1.87 6.82
N ALA A 51 6.52 -2.72 6.78
CA ALA A 51 7.65 -2.70 7.71
C ALA A 51 8.49 -1.40 7.69
N LEU A 52 8.42 -0.62 6.61
CA LEU A 52 9.16 0.65 6.47
C LEU A 52 8.48 1.83 7.20
N PHE A 53 7.26 1.66 7.72
CA PHE A 53 6.54 2.71 8.45
C PHE A 53 6.48 2.40 9.97
N GLU A 54 7.28 3.08 10.78
CA GLU A 54 7.19 2.96 12.26
C GLU A 54 5.94 3.69 12.83
N VAL A 55 5.30 3.07 13.84
CA VAL A 55 4.17 3.49 14.72
C VAL A 55 2.90 4.08 14.08
N ALA A 56 2.99 4.84 12.99
CA ALA A 56 1.87 5.38 12.21
C ALA A 56 1.18 4.33 11.30
N LEU A 57 1.76 3.14 11.22
CA LEU A 57 1.29 2.00 10.43
C LEU A 57 0.09 1.27 11.06
N ILE A 58 0.04 1.23 12.40
CA ILE A 58 -1.05 0.58 13.13
C ILE A 58 -2.40 1.23 12.79
N PRO A 59 -2.55 2.57 12.76
CA PRO A 59 -3.77 3.22 12.28
C PRO A 59 -4.18 2.78 10.87
N GLY A 60 -3.24 2.75 9.92
CA GLY A 60 -3.50 2.38 8.53
C GLY A 60 -3.95 0.93 8.39
N MET A 61 -3.30 0.02 9.13
CA MET A 61 -3.63 -1.39 9.12
C MET A 61 -4.98 -1.68 9.78
N VAL A 62 -5.29 -1.01 10.91
CA VAL A 62 -6.60 -1.10 11.55
C VAL A 62 -7.70 -0.63 10.60
N ILE A 63 -7.48 0.48 9.89
CA ILE A 63 -8.43 0.97 8.88
C ILE A 63 -8.54 0.00 7.70
N GLY A 64 -7.43 -0.58 7.24
CA GLY A 64 -7.40 -1.56 6.15
C GLY A 64 -8.17 -2.83 6.49
N VAL A 65 -7.94 -3.41 7.67
CA VAL A 65 -8.68 -4.58 8.16
C VAL A 65 -10.16 -4.24 8.35
N ALA A 66 -10.47 -3.08 8.93
CA ALA A 66 -11.85 -2.62 9.06
C ALA A 66 -12.54 -2.44 7.70
N ALA A 67 -11.80 -1.96 6.68
CA ALA A 67 -12.31 -1.82 5.31
C ALA A 67 -12.55 -3.19 4.64
N ALA A 68 -11.69 -4.17 4.88
CA ALA A 68 -11.89 -5.54 4.38
C ALA A 68 -13.13 -6.21 5.01
N LEU A 69 -13.42 -5.93 6.28
CA LEU A 69 -14.61 -6.42 7.00
C LEU A 69 -15.86 -5.56 6.75
N ALA A 70 -15.69 -4.35 6.18
CA ALA A 70 -16.77 -3.40 5.91
C ALA A 70 -17.97 -3.99 5.15
N PRO A 71 -17.84 -4.75 4.03
CA PRO A 71 -18.99 -5.24 3.26
C PRO A 71 -19.93 -6.12 4.09
N ASN A 72 -19.43 -6.83 5.10
CA ASN A 72 -20.23 -7.70 5.96
C ASN A 72 -20.88 -6.94 7.14
N VAL A 73 -20.31 -5.80 7.53
CA VAL A 73 -20.75 -4.99 8.69
C VAL A 73 -21.62 -3.81 8.28
N LEU A 74 -21.33 -3.16 7.14
CA LEU A 74 -22.08 -2.03 6.58
C LEU A 74 -23.57 -2.29 6.36
N PRO A 75 -24.04 -3.42 5.81
CA PRO A 75 -25.47 -3.62 5.57
C PRO A 75 -26.30 -3.63 6.85
N LYS A 76 -25.69 -3.95 8.00
CA LYS A 76 -26.35 -3.96 9.32
C LYS A 76 -26.41 -2.58 9.99
N LEU A 77 -25.51 -1.64 9.64
CA LEU A 77 -25.39 -0.31 10.28
C LEU A 77 -25.63 0.90 9.33
N GLY A 78 -25.69 0.68 8.02
CA GLY A 78 -25.54 1.74 7.00
C GLY A 78 -26.62 2.85 7.02
N HIS A 79 -27.84 2.55 7.46
CA HIS A 79 -28.92 3.54 7.48
C HIS A 79 -28.78 4.60 8.59
N ARG A 80 -28.11 4.26 9.72
CA ARG A 80 -27.91 5.21 10.84
C ARG A 80 -26.67 6.10 10.67
N MET A 81 -25.66 5.63 9.93
CA MET A 81 -24.37 6.34 9.77
C MET A 81 -24.28 7.22 8.50
N LYS A 82 -25.27 7.13 7.61
CA LYS A 82 -25.34 7.87 6.33
C LYS A 82 -25.03 9.38 6.42
N PRO A 83 -25.55 10.17 7.39
CA PRO A 83 -25.25 11.60 7.48
C PRO A 83 -23.80 11.89 7.91
N MET A 84 -23.22 11.06 8.79
CA MET A 84 -21.82 11.19 9.19
C MET A 84 -20.88 10.84 8.03
N LEU A 85 -21.14 9.72 7.34
CA LEU A 85 -20.37 9.30 6.17
C LEU A 85 -20.40 10.34 5.05
N HIS A 86 -21.56 10.93 4.77
CA HIS A 86 -21.68 11.97 3.76
C HIS A 86 -20.81 13.21 4.08
N SER A 87 -20.73 13.60 5.37
CA SER A 87 -19.87 14.70 5.79
C SER A 87 -18.37 14.36 5.68
N THR A 88 -17.98 13.13 6.04
CA THR A 88 -16.62 12.63 5.92
C THR A 88 -16.17 12.55 4.46
N MET A 89 -17.00 12.00 3.56
CA MET A 89 -16.70 11.97 2.12
C MET A 89 -16.49 13.37 1.55
N ARG A 90 -17.28 14.35 2.01
CA ARG A 90 -17.13 15.74 1.57
C ARG A 90 -15.83 16.37 2.08
N GLY A 91 -15.41 16.03 3.29
CA GLY A 91 -14.10 16.42 3.85
C GLY A 91 -12.94 15.76 3.10
N ALA A 92 -13.01 14.44 2.91
CA ALA A 92 -12.01 13.65 2.19
C ALA A 92 -11.86 14.13 0.74
N TYR A 93 -12.96 14.43 0.05
CA TYR A 93 -12.92 14.98 -1.31
C TYR A 93 -12.21 16.33 -1.39
N LYS A 94 -12.43 17.22 -0.41
CA LYS A 94 -11.72 18.51 -0.34
C LYS A 94 -10.23 18.33 -0.07
N LEU A 95 -9.86 17.41 0.82
CA LEU A 95 -8.47 17.10 1.14
C LEU A 95 -7.75 16.51 -0.08
N GLY A 96 -8.37 15.54 -0.74
CA GLY A 96 -7.82 14.89 -1.94
C GLY A 96 -7.55 15.87 -3.08
N ARG A 97 -8.42 16.88 -3.27
CA ARG A 97 -8.14 17.95 -4.26
C ARG A 97 -6.89 18.76 -3.94
N ARG A 98 -6.59 19.03 -2.66
CA ARG A 98 -5.37 19.75 -2.27
C ARG A 98 -4.12 18.89 -2.34
N ALA A 99 -4.23 17.61 -2.02
CA ALA A 99 -3.13 16.67 -2.21
C ALA A 99 -2.74 16.60 -3.70
N ARG A 100 -3.72 16.52 -4.60
CA ARG A 100 -3.47 16.49 -6.05
C ARG A 100 -2.74 17.74 -6.56
N SER A 101 -3.08 18.93 -6.07
CA SER A 101 -2.36 20.15 -6.47
C SER A 101 -0.91 20.14 -5.96
N ALA A 102 -0.67 19.69 -4.73
CA ALA A 102 0.69 19.60 -4.18
C ALA A 102 1.56 18.58 -4.95
N VAL A 103 0.96 17.45 -5.39
CA VAL A 103 1.65 16.48 -6.24
C VAL A 103 1.98 17.07 -7.62
N SER A 104 1.08 17.87 -8.21
CA SER A 104 1.35 18.54 -9.49
C SER A 104 2.53 19.50 -9.40
N GLU A 105 2.58 20.30 -8.34
CA GLU A 105 3.69 21.25 -8.10
C GLU A 105 5.02 20.50 -7.89
N ALA A 106 5.01 19.41 -7.12
CA ALA A 106 6.18 18.57 -6.96
C ALA A 106 6.62 17.90 -8.28
N GLN A 107 5.66 17.48 -9.11
CA GLN A 107 5.95 16.89 -10.42
C GLN A 107 6.63 17.89 -11.36
N GLU A 108 6.21 19.15 -11.35
CA GLU A 108 6.84 20.22 -12.13
C GLU A 108 8.31 20.41 -11.70
N GLN A 109 8.59 20.48 -10.41
CA GLN A 109 9.96 20.58 -9.90
C GLN A 109 10.83 19.38 -10.29
N LEU A 110 10.25 18.17 -10.27
CA LEU A 110 10.95 16.97 -10.73
C LEU A 110 11.20 16.98 -12.23
N GLN A 111 10.27 17.52 -13.04
CA GLN A 111 10.47 17.68 -14.48
C GLN A 111 11.60 18.66 -14.79
N ASP A 112 11.70 19.76 -14.06
CA ASP A 112 12.78 20.73 -14.22
C ASP A 112 14.14 20.12 -13.88
N ILE A 113 14.26 19.42 -12.74
CA ILE A 113 15.49 18.71 -12.36
C ILE A 113 15.84 17.61 -13.37
N ALA A 114 14.85 16.84 -13.84
CA ALA A 114 15.07 15.78 -14.82
C ALA A 114 15.54 16.34 -16.18
N ALA A 115 15.04 17.51 -16.58
CA ALA A 115 15.48 18.19 -17.80
C ALA A 115 16.92 18.70 -17.66
N GLU A 116 17.29 19.25 -16.50
CA GLU A 116 18.65 19.69 -16.20
C GLU A 116 19.64 18.51 -16.25
N VAL A 117 19.35 17.42 -15.52
CA VAL A 117 20.22 16.24 -15.50
C VAL A 117 20.36 15.60 -16.89
N LYS A 118 19.26 15.55 -17.67
CA LYS A 118 19.31 15.03 -19.04
C LYS A 118 20.16 15.91 -19.95
N ALA A 119 20.13 17.23 -19.77
CA ALA A 119 20.97 18.15 -20.54
C ALA A 119 22.46 17.98 -20.18
N GLU A 120 22.79 17.78 -18.90
CA GLU A 120 24.16 17.48 -18.46
C GLU A 120 24.70 16.18 -19.07
N GLN A 121 23.89 15.12 -19.14
CA GLN A 121 24.29 13.84 -19.76
C GLN A 121 24.56 14.00 -21.25
N ILE A 122 23.69 14.70 -21.98
CA ILE A 122 23.86 14.93 -23.43
C ILE A 122 25.11 15.78 -23.71
N ALA A 123 25.39 16.79 -22.88
CA ALA A 123 26.60 17.60 -23.00
C ALA A 123 27.86 16.76 -22.76
N THR A 124 27.86 15.96 -21.68
CA THR A 124 28.95 15.04 -21.34
C THR A 124 29.20 14.04 -22.47
N ASP A 125 28.15 13.41 -23.03
CA ASP A 125 28.26 12.47 -24.15
C ASP A 125 28.87 13.13 -25.40
N LYS A 126 28.51 14.40 -25.65
CA LYS A 126 29.00 15.15 -26.82
C LYS A 126 30.45 15.58 -26.67
N ASP A 127 30.86 15.97 -25.47
CA ASP A 127 32.25 16.31 -25.15
C ASP A 127 33.14 15.06 -25.19
N VAL A 128 32.66 13.92 -24.69
CA VAL A 128 33.34 12.63 -24.81
C VAL A 128 33.48 12.23 -26.28
N ALA A 129 32.42 12.37 -27.09
CA ALA A 129 32.48 12.09 -28.53
C ALA A 129 33.47 13.02 -29.28
N ALA A 130 33.53 14.30 -28.92
CA ALA A 130 34.47 15.26 -29.50
C ALA A 130 35.93 14.97 -29.11
N ALA A 131 36.18 14.57 -27.86
CA ALA A 131 37.49 14.15 -27.37
C ALA A 131 37.97 12.85 -28.05
N VAL A 132 37.07 11.89 -28.28
CA VAL A 132 37.38 10.65 -29.00
C VAL A 132 37.65 10.90 -30.49
N ALA A 133 36.98 11.86 -31.11
CA ALA A 133 37.19 12.22 -32.52
C ALA A 133 38.49 12.99 -32.78
N THR A 134 38.99 13.76 -31.80
CA THR A 134 40.25 14.50 -31.90
C THR A 134 41.48 13.65 -31.54
N ALA A 135 41.29 12.52 -30.86
CA ALA A 135 42.36 11.57 -30.50
C ALA A 135 42.64 10.50 -31.58
N ARG A 136 41.97 10.56 -32.73
CA ARG A 136 42.07 9.58 -33.83
C ARG A 136 42.70 10.22 -35.06
#